data_AF-A0A3P7QQ11-F1
#
_entry.id   AF-A0A3P7QQ11-F1
#
_cell.length_a   1.000
_cell.length_b   1.000
_cell.length_c   1.000
_cell.angle_alpha   90.00
_cell.angle_beta   90.00
_cell.angle_gamma   90.00
#
_symmetry.space_group_name_H-M   'P 1'
#
loop_
_entity.id
_entity.type
_entity.pdbx_description
1 polymer ?
#
loop_
_entity_poly.entity_id
_entity_poly.type
_entity_poly.pdbx_seq_one_letter_code
_entity_poly.pdbx_strand_id
1 'polypeptide(L)'
;MSIRILPSENGNSGLLFVGFNQDYGKLTCRCFAVGMQNGFRIYNTDPLKQLERCDFSVRDGTGVGYIEMLFRTSFLGLLGGGHQARMPPNTACLWDGVEQKFVLELSYGSDVRAVRLRRDRQVTAYVS
;
A
#
# COMPACT_ATOMS: atom_id res chain seq x y z
N MET A 1 10.77 6.92 -3.23
CA MET A 1 11.38 6.65 -1.91
C MET A 1 10.32 6.05 -1.02
N SER A 2 10.61 4.91 -0.40
CA SER A 2 9.72 4.25 0.55
C SER A 2 10.54 3.59 1.65
N ILE A 3 9.91 3.36 2.79
CA ILE A 3 10.46 2.69 3.95
C ILE A 3 9.42 1.69 4.47
N ARG A 4 9.86 0.46 4.74
CA ARG A 4 9.08 -0.51 5.51
C ARG A 4 9.47 -0.38 6.97
N ILE A 5 8.48 -0.35 7.84
CA ILE A 5 8.66 -0.23 9.29
C ILE A 5 8.41 -1.61 9.85
N LEU A 6 9.38 -2.13 10.60
CA LEU A 6 9.19 -3.40 11.29
C LEU A 6 8.16 -3.21 12.40
N PRO A 7 7.24 -4.16 12.60
CA PRO A 7 6.31 -4.12 13.72
C PRO A 7 7.10 -3.98 15.03
N SER A 8 6.67 -3.08 15.91
CA SER A 8 7.24 -2.96 17.25
C SER A 8 6.83 -4.18 18.09
N GLU A 9 7.80 -4.80 18.78
CA GLU A 9 7.56 -5.87 19.77
C GLU A 9 6.52 -5.47 20.83
N ASN A 10 6.44 -4.17 21.15
CA ASN A 10 5.52 -3.64 22.16
C ASN A 10 4.10 -3.38 21.62
N GLY A 11 3.80 -3.75 20.37
CA GLY A 11 2.48 -3.58 19.75
C GLY A 11 2.04 -2.13 19.48
N ASN A 12 2.88 -1.15 19.83
CA ASN A 12 2.49 0.27 19.86
C ASN A 12 2.70 1.01 18.52
N SER A 13 3.40 0.40 17.55
CA SER A 13 3.54 0.99 16.22
C SER A 13 2.43 0.51 15.29
N GLY A 14 1.42 1.35 15.11
CA GLY A 14 0.37 1.12 14.13
C GLY A 14 0.83 1.26 12.67
N LEU A 15 2.06 1.75 12.43
CA LEU A 15 2.63 2.00 11.12
C LEU A 15 3.51 0.83 10.65
N LEU A 16 3.33 0.44 9.39
CA LEU A 16 4.04 -0.66 8.74
C LEU A 16 4.81 -0.21 7.49
N PHE A 17 4.39 0.87 6.86
CA PHE A 17 4.97 1.34 5.60
C PHE A 17 4.76 2.83 5.41
N VAL A 18 5.73 3.51 4.79
CA VAL A 18 5.56 4.86 4.25
C VAL A 18 6.21 4.92 2.87
N GLY A 19 5.54 5.49 1.87
CA GLY A 19 6.08 5.59 0.51
C GLY A 19 5.56 6.80 -0.25
N PHE A 20 6.44 7.51 -0.95
CA PHE A 20 6.07 8.62 -1.82
C PHE A 20 5.62 8.12 -3.20
N ASN A 21 4.66 8.84 -3.78
CA ASN A 21 4.19 8.58 -5.13
C ASN A 21 5.27 8.87 -6.20
N GLN A 22 4.99 8.49 -7.44
CA GLN A 22 5.95 8.52 -8.55
C GLN A 22 6.16 9.92 -9.17
N ASP A 23 5.49 10.97 -8.67
CA ASP A 23 5.51 12.32 -9.24
C ASP A 23 6.75 13.14 -8.82
N TYR A 24 7.94 12.58 -9.05
CA TYR A 24 9.19 13.30 -8.86
C TYR A 24 9.34 14.40 -9.93
N GLY A 25 9.18 15.67 -9.54
CA GLY A 25 9.54 16.83 -10.38
C GLY A 25 8.43 17.44 -11.24
N LYS A 26 7.16 17.08 -11.02
CA LYS A 26 6.02 17.74 -11.68
C LYS A 26 5.50 18.93 -10.86
N LEU A 27 4.87 19.91 -11.52
CA LEU A 27 4.16 21.04 -10.86
C LEU A 27 2.99 20.61 -9.96
N THR A 28 2.63 19.33 -9.97
CA THR A 28 1.60 18.76 -9.10
C THR A 28 2.16 18.52 -7.71
N CYS A 29 1.35 18.72 -6.68
CA CYS A 29 1.72 18.39 -5.30
C CYS A 29 2.27 16.94 -5.21
N ARG A 30 3.09 16.62 -4.20
CA ARG A 30 3.52 15.22 -3.97
C ARG A 30 2.51 14.51 -3.08
N CYS A 31 2.37 13.19 -3.22
CA CYS A 31 1.58 12.37 -2.31
C CYS A 31 2.47 11.34 -1.61
N PHE A 32 2.04 10.89 -0.44
CA PHE A 32 2.61 9.73 0.21
C PHE A 32 1.52 8.81 0.74
N ALA A 33 1.80 7.52 0.70
CA ALA A 33 0.99 6.46 1.25
C ALA A 33 1.57 5.97 2.58
N VAL A 34 0.70 5.55 3.48
CA VAL A 34 1.03 4.98 4.77
C VAL A 34 0.28 3.67 4.93
N GLY A 35 1.02 2.57 5.08
CA GLY A 35 0.47 1.26 5.43
C GLY A 35 0.44 1.10 6.94
N MET A 36 -0.65 0.54 7.45
CA MET A 36 -0.93 0.45 8.88
C MET A 36 -1.40 -0.95 9.27
N GLN A 37 -1.38 -1.25 10.57
CA GLN A 37 -1.90 -2.50 11.12
C GLN A 37 -3.41 -2.68 10.86
N ASN A 38 -4.15 -1.60 10.65
CA ASN A 38 -5.60 -1.62 10.46
C ASN A 38 -6.08 -1.17 9.06
N GLY A 39 -5.16 -0.96 8.11
CA GLY A 39 -5.50 -0.52 6.75
C GLY A 39 -4.43 0.40 6.18
N PHE A 40 -4.85 1.45 5.49
CA PHE A 40 -3.93 2.43 4.92
C PHE A 40 -4.49 3.84 4.83
N ARG A 41 -3.59 4.80 4.60
CA ARG A 41 -3.90 6.22 4.41
C ARG A 41 -3.10 6.79 3.25
N ILE A 42 -3.70 7.73 2.51
CA ILE A 42 -3.00 8.52 1.49
C ILE A 42 -3.07 9.98 1.88
N TYR A 43 -1.94 10.68 1.76
CA TYR A 43 -1.82 12.10 2.10
C TYR A 43 -1.24 12.89 0.93
N ASN A 44 -1.74 14.12 0.79
CA ASN A 44 -1.05 15.17 0.05
C ASN A 44 0.07 15.75 0.91
N THR A 45 1.21 16.11 0.32
CA THR A 45 2.31 16.73 1.07
C THR A 45 2.12 18.23 1.30
N ASP A 46 1.50 18.93 0.35
CA ASP A 46 1.36 20.38 0.39
C ASP A 46 0.06 20.86 -0.29
N PRO A 47 -0.90 21.43 0.48
CA PRO A 47 -0.93 21.39 1.94
C PRO A 47 -1.03 19.95 2.45
N LEU A 48 -0.51 19.70 3.65
CA LEU A 48 -0.63 18.40 4.31
C LEU A 48 -2.11 18.10 4.57
N LYS A 49 -2.66 17.15 3.82
CA LYS A 49 -4.08 16.77 3.89
C LYS A 49 -4.25 15.28 3.66
N GLN A 50 -5.05 14.62 4.49
CA GLN A 50 -5.48 13.25 4.23
C GLN A 50 -6.43 13.23 3.04
N LEU A 51 -6.05 12.49 2.01
CA LEU A 51 -6.85 12.30 0.80
C LEU A 51 -7.74 11.06 0.92
N GLU A 52 -7.20 9.98 1.48
CA GLU A 52 -7.89 8.69 1.56
C GLU A 52 -7.66 8.04 2.92
N ARG A 53 -8.69 7.35 3.40
CA ARG A 53 -8.63 6.47 4.57
C ARG A 53 -9.43 5.20 4.30
N CYS A 54 -8.73 4.09 4.24
CA CYS A 54 -9.33 2.77 4.15
C CYS A 54 -8.95 1.96 5.39
N ASP A 55 -9.95 1.51 6.13
CA ASP A 55 -9.81 0.60 7.26
C ASP A 55 -10.41 -0.76 6.87
N PHE A 56 -9.70 -1.83 7.19
CA PHE A 56 -10.16 -3.19 6.90
C PHE A 56 -10.80 -3.84 8.11
N SER A 57 -11.68 -4.81 7.87
CA SER A 57 -12.33 -5.61 8.91
C SER A 57 -11.35 -6.61 9.52
N VAL A 58 -11.35 -6.69 10.86
CA VAL A 58 -10.55 -7.67 11.63
C VAL A 58 -10.81 -9.12 11.20
N ARG A 59 -12.01 -9.41 10.68
CA ARG A 59 -12.41 -10.78 10.29
C ARG A 59 -11.59 -11.35 9.13
N ASP A 60 -11.13 -10.51 8.20
CA ASP A 60 -10.36 -10.96 7.03
C ASP A 60 -8.91 -10.43 7.06
N GLY A 61 -8.45 -10.01 8.23
CA GLY A 61 -7.15 -9.36 8.40
C GLY A 61 -7.19 -7.88 7.98
N THR A 62 -6.22 -7.11 8.48
CA THR A 62 -6.27 -5.64 8.40
C THR A 62 -4.96 -4.97 8.03
N GLY A 63 -3.83 -5.64 8.24
CA GLY A 63 -2.51 -5.06 8.10
C GLY A 63 -2.05 -4.94 6.65
N VAL A 64 -1.57 -3.74 6.30
CA VAL A 64 -1.01 -3.39 4.98
C VAL A 64 0.46 -3.06 5.14
N GLY A 65 1.33 -3.93 4.64
CA GLY A 65 2.78 -3.86 4.82
C GLY A 65 3.53 -3.15 3.69
N TYR A 66 2.86 -2.87 2.57
CA TYR A 66 3.45 -2.16 1.43
C TYR A 66 2.37 -1.55 0.56
N ILE A 67 2.65 -0.35 0.03
CA ILE A 67 1.75 0.36 -0.88
C ILE A 67 2.57 0.96 -2.01
N GLU A 68 2.23 0.63 -3.25
CA GLU A 68 2.69 1.34 -4.44
C GLU A 68 1.55 2.19 -4.99
N MET A 69 1.75 3.50 -5.04
CA MET A 69 0.83 4.40 -5.73
C MET A 69 1.14 4.45 -7.23
N LEU A 70 0.11 4.34 -8.07
CA LEU A 70 0.23 4.70 -9.48
C LEU A 70 0.00 6.20 -9.66
N PHE A 71 1.08 6.98 -9.66
CA PHE A 71 1.05 8.45 -9.72
C PHE A 71 0.05 9.07 -8.71
N ARG A 72 -0.99 9.77 -9.18
CA ARG A 72 -2.11 10.32 -8.40
C ARG A 72 -3.46 9.67 -8.76
N THR A 73 -3.44 8.44 -9.28
CA THR A 73 -4.68 7.69 -9.57
C THR A 73 -5.26 7.05 -8.30
N SER A 74 -6.48 6.51 -8.41
CA SER A 74 -7.11 5.72 -7.35
C SER A 74 -6.56 4.30 -7.23
N PHE A 75 -5.73 3.84 -8.17
CA PHE A 75 -5.17 2.50 -8.16
C PHE A 75 -3.95 2.39 -7.26
N LEU A 76 -3.98 1.39 -6.38
CA LEU A 76 -2.90 1.10 -5.43
C LEU A 76 -2.48 -0.36 -5.53
N GLY A 77 -1.18 -0.61 -5.56
CA GLY A 77 -0.60 -1.94 -5.42
C GLY A 77 -0.35 -2.22 -3.95
N LEU A 78 -0.95 -3.27 -3.40
CA LEU A 78 -0.91 -3.56 -1.97
C LEU A 78 -0.25 -4.92 -1.69
N LEU A 79 0.48 -5.00 -0.59
CA LEU A 79 0.92 -6.25 0.03
C LEU A 79 0.49 -6.31 1.49
N GLY A 80 0.16 -7.50 1.96
CA GLY A 80 -0.12 -7.75 3.37
C GLY A 80 1.11 -7.52 4.26
N GLY A 81 0.88 -7.24 5.53
CA GLY A 81 1.93 -7.17 6.54
C GLY A 81 1.37 -6.94 7.94
N GLY A 82 2.25 -6.78 8.92
CA GLY A 82 1.84 -6.63 10.32
C GLY A 82 1.40 -7.96 10.96
N HIS A 83 0.73 -7.87 12.11
CA HIS A 83 0.35 -9.06 12.88
C HIS A 83 -0.85 -9.80 12.30
N GLN A 84 -1.77 -9.06 11.68
CA GLN A 84 -2.98 -9.60 11.05
C GLN A 84 -3.03 -9.10 9.62
N ALA A 85 -2.18 -9.63 8.74
CA ALA A 85 -2.10 -9.18 7.35
C ALA A 85 -3.44 -9.32 6.62
N ARG A 86 -3.84 -8.29 5.87
CA ARG A 86 -5.06 -8.32 5.04
C ARG A 86 -4.96 -9.30 3.88
N MET A 87 -3.75 -9.53 3.37
CA MET A 87 -3.49 -10.44 2.27
C MET A 87 -2.34 -11.39 2.63
N PRO A 88 -2.32 -12.61 2.08
CA PRO A 88 -1.20 -13.51 2.23
C PRO A 88 0.14 -12.87 1.77
N PRO A 89 1.29 -13.25 2.39
CA PRO A 89 2.58 -12.65 2.08
C PRO A 89 3.06 -12.93 0.65
N ASN A 90 2.55 -13.98 0.01
CA ASN A 90 2.84 -14.37 -1.36
C ASN A 90 1.82 -13.81 -2.38
N THR A 91 0.93 -12.89 -1.98
CA THR A 91 -0.11 -12.33 -2.84
C THR A 91 0.09 -10.83 -3.03
N ALA A 92 0.15 -10.40 -4.29
CA ALA A 92 0.11 -8.99 -4.70
C ALA A 92 -1.28 -8.62 -5.17
N CYS A 93 -1.85 -7.54 -4.61
CA CYS A 93 -3.20 -7.12 -4.97
C CYS A 93 -3.21 -5.72 -5.61
N LEU A 94 -4.13 -5.52 -6.55
CA LEU A 94 -4.49 -4.22 -7.08
C LEU A 94 -5.79 -3.77 -6.42
N TRP A 95 -5.76 -2.63 -5.77
CA TRP A 95 -6.89 -1.98 -5.14
C TRP A 95 -7.38 -0.82 -6.01
N ASP A 96 -8.70 -0.74 -6.20
CA ASP A 96 -9.35 0.42 -6.79
C ASP A 96 -9.96 1.29 -5.68
N GLY A 97 -9.40 2.49 -5.48
CA GLY A 97 -9.87 3.45 -4.48
C GLY A 97 -11.22 4.10 -4.81
N VAL A 98 -11.71 4.04 -6.05
CA VAL A 98 -13.06 4.52 -6.39
C VAL A 98 -14.11 3.49 -5.96
N GLU A 99 -13.88 2.23 -6.35
CA GLU A 99 -14.79 1.12 -6.06
C GLU A 99 -14.60 0.54 -4.66
N GLN A 100 -13.53 0.93 -3.97
CA GLN A 100 -13.13 0.43 -2.64
C GLN A 100 -13.07 -1.11 -2.59
N LYS A 101 -12.42 -1.72 -3.59
CA LYS A 101 -12.29 -3.18 -3.70
C LYS A 101 -10.98 -3.62 -4.34
N PHE A 102 -10.61 -4.87 -4.07
CA PHE A 102 -9.57 -5.56 -4.80
C PHE A 102 -10.07 -5.95 -6.19
N VAL A 103 -9.38 -5.51 -7.23
CA VAL A 103 -9.74 -5.77 -8.64
C VAL A 103 -8.84 -6.80 -9.31
N LEU A 104 -7.69 -7.10 -8.70
CA LEU A 104 -6.77 -8.15 -9.15
C LEU A 104 -5.99 -8.69 -7.95
N GLU A 105 -5.80 -10.01 -7.92
CA GLU A 105 -4.93 -10.69 -6.98
C GLU A 105 -4.00 -11.63 -7.75
N LEU A 106 -2.70 -11.49 -7.50
CA LEU A 106 -1.66 -12.30 -8.13
C LEU A 106 -0.95 -13.09 -7.04
N SER A 107 -1.07 -14.41 -7.07
CA SER A 107 -0.44 -15.30 -6.10
C SER A 107 0.85 -15.89 -6.68
N TYR A 108 1.89 -15.95 -5.86
CA TYR A 108 3.22 -16.41 -6.23
C TYR A 108 3.65 -17.60 -5.36
N GLY A 109 4.69 -18.32 -5.81
CA GLY A 109 5.25 -19.47 -5.09
C GLY A 109 6.10 -19.08 -3.87
N SER A 110 6.48 -17.81 -3.75
CA SER A 110 7.24 -17.27 -2.62
C SER A 110 6.72 -15.88 -2.23
N ASP A 111 7.19 -15.37 -1.10
CA ASP A 111 6.79 -14.06 -0.57
C ASP A 111 7.08 -12.94 -1.57
N VAL A 112 6.07 -12.08 -1.78
CA VAL A 112 6.22 -10.88 -2.59
C VAL A 112 6.84 -9.77 -1.75
N ARG A 113 7.98 -9.26 -2.21
CA ARG A 113 8.78 -8.22 -1.55
C ARG A 113 8.47 -6.82 -2.01
N ALA A 114 7.95 -6.64 -3.22
CA ALA A 114 7.51 -5.34 -3.72
C ALA A 114 6.52 -5.51 -4.88
N VAL A 115 5.69 -4.49 -5.08
CA VAL A 115 4.86 -4.33 -6.27
C VAL A 115 5.22 -3.00 -6.92
N ARG A 116 5.27 -2.98 -8.25
CA ARG A 116 5.41 -1.77 -9.05
C ARG A 116 4.26 -1.66 -10.02
N LEU A 117 3.70 -0.45 -10.10
CA LEU A 117 2.64 -0.11 -11.04
C LEU A 117 3.17 0.83 -12.11
N ARG A 118 2.76 0.58 -13.35
CA ARG A 118 3.03 1.43 -14.51
C ARG A 118 1.75 1.95 -15.14
N ARG A 119 1.89 3.04 -15.92
CA ARG A 119 0.78 3.82 -16.49
C ARG A 119 -0.06 3.04 -17.51
N ASP A 120 0.55 2.03 -18.13
CA ASP A 120 -0.07 1.02 -18.99
C ASP A 120 -0.84 -0.07 -18.21
N ARG A 121 -1.05 0.14 -16.90
CA ARG A 121 -1.72 -0.78 -15.95
C ARG A 121 -0.99 -2.10 -15.76
N GLN A 122 0.29 -2.18 -16.11
CA GLN A 122 1.11 -3.33 -15.78
C GLN A 122 1.41 -3.35 -14.28
N VAL A 123 1.18 -4.52 -13.68
CA VAL A 123 1.55 -4.85 -12.30
C VAL A 123 2.77 -5.77 -12.36
N THR A 124 3.88 -5.36 -11.76
CA THR A 124 5.06 -6.20 -11.62
C THR A 124 5.30 -6.49 -10.14
N ALA A 125 5.35 -7.78 -9.79
CA ALA A 125 5.71 -8.21 -8.45
C ALA A 125 7.15 -8.71 -8.42
N TYR A 126 7.85 -8.41 -7.33
CA TYR A 126 9.20 -8.90 -7.05
C TYR A 126 9.09 -9.91 -5.91
N VAL A 127 9.51 -11.14 -6.19
CA VAL A 127 9.47 -12.25 -5.23
C VAL A 127 10.87 -12.54 -4.70
N SER A 128 10.98 -13.11 -3.50
CA SER A 128 12.25 -13.65 -2.98
C SER A 128 12.60 -15.01 -3.55
#